data_AF-A0A3C1GLQ2-F1
#
_entry.id   AF-A0A3C1GLQ2-F1
#
_cell.length_a   1.000
_cell.length_b   1.000
_cell.length_c   1.000
_cell.angle_alpha   90.00
_cell.angle_beta   90.00
_cell.angle_gamma   90.00
#
_symmetry.space_group_name_H-M   'P 1'
#
loop_
_entity.id
_entity.type
_entity.pdbx_description
1 polymer ?
#
loop_
_entity_poly.entity_id
_entity_poly.type
_entity_poly.pdbx_seq_one_letter_code
_entity_poly.pdbx_strand_id
1 'polypeptide(L)'
;MAEEVAKPEDLAQVDYRPPAKDWRDPAVEFRKGVFCYSAAPKHLQYLGLPNPRPWHPSDADWKLPADWKRIILEGMKERLDRFRSFRLFMDI
;
A
#
# COMPACT_ATOMS: atom_id res chain seq x y z
N MET A 1 23.18 -9.91 -4.61
CA MET A 1 23.04 -10.73 -3.39
C MET A 1 21.94 -11.73 -3.65
N ALA A 2 22.27 -13.00 -3.82
CA ALA A 2 21.25 -14.03 -3.93
C ALA A 2 20.48 -14.07 -2.60
N GLU A 3 19.15 -13.91 -2.66
CA GLU A 3 18.30 -14.16 -1.50
C GLU A 3 18.56 -15.60 -1.03
N GLU A 4 18.89 -15.77 0.24
CA GLU A 4 19.01 -17.12 0.83
C GLU A 4 17.62 -17.75 0.77
N VAL A 5 17.46 -18.74 -0.11
CA VAL A 5 16.19 -19.46 -0.26
C VAL A 5 16.05 -20.36 0.96
N ALA A 6 15.01 -20.11 1.78
CA ALA A 6 14.69 -20.95 2.94
C ALA A 6 14.51 -22.41 2.51
N LYS A 7 14.91 -23.34 3.38
CA LYS A 7 14.83 -24.76 3.06
C LYS A 7 13.35 -25.21 3.01
N PRO A 8 13.00 -26.22 2.20
CA PRO A 8 11.62 -26.70 2.11
C PRO A 8 11.01 -27.10 3.46
N GLU A 9 11.82 -27.66 4.36
CA GLU A 9 11.36 -28.05 5.70
C GLU A 9 10.93 -26.85 6.55
N ASP A 10 11.63 -25.71 6.42
CA ASP A 10 11.32 -24.47 7.14
C ASP A 10 10.04 -23.82 6.61
N LEU A 11 9.82 -23.87 5.30
CA LEU A 11 8.61 -23.34 4.65
C LEU A 11 7.34 -24.12 5.01
N ALA A 12 7.47 -25.40 5.36
CA ALA A 12 6.36 -26.24 5.77
C ALA A 12 5.90 -25.99 7.22
N GLN A 13 6.70 -25.31 8.04
CA GLN A 13 6.36 -24.98 9.43
C GLN A 13 5.47 -23.74 9.48
N VAL A 14 4.14 -23.96 9.49
CA VAL A 14 3.15 -22.87 9.62
C VAL A 14 2.68 -22.78 11.07
N ASP A 15 2.93 -21.64 11.72
CA ASP A 15 2.30 -21.31 13.00
C ASP A 15 0.90 -20.71 12.74
N TYR A 16 -0.14 -21.40 13.21
CA TYR A 16 -1.53 -20.98 13.05
C TYR A 16 -1.99 -20.02 14.15
N ARG A 17 -1.14 -19.72 15.15
CA ARG A 17 -1.49 -18.77 16.21
C ARG A 17 -1.39 -17.35 15.66
N PRO A 18 -2.47 -16.54 15.75
CA PRO A 18 -2.38 -15.15 15.36
C PRO A 18 -1.37 -14.41 16.25
N PRO A 19 -0.64 -13.44 15.71
CA PRO A 19 0.29 -12.64 16.50
C PRO A 19 -0.46 -11.90 17.61
N ALA A 20 0.11 -11.86 18.82
CA ALA A 20 -0.42 -11.13 19.97
C ALA A 20 -0.19 -9.61 19.85
N LYS A 21 -0.48 -9.05 18.67
CA LYS A 21 -0.19 -7.68 18.31
C LYS A 21 -1.48 -6.88 18.10
N ASP A 22 -1.47 -5.60 18.49
CA ASP A 22 -2.57 -4.69 18.18
C ASP A 22 -2.72 -4.56 16.66
N TRP A 23 -3.94 -4.72 16.16
CA TRP A 23 -4.26 -4.56 14.74
C TRP A 23 -3.98 -3.13 14.23
N ARG A 24 -3.91 -2.16 15.13
CA ARG A 24 -3.57 -0.76 14.83
C ARG A 24 -2.08 -0.50 14.67
N ASP A 25 -1.22 -1.46 15.02
CA ASP A 25 0.23 -1.30 14.89
C ASP A 25 0.69 -1.92 13.56
N PRO A 26 1.05 -1.10 12.55
CA PRO A 26 1.46 -1.58 11.24
C PRO A 26 2.91 -2.09 11.28
N ALA A 27 3.16 -3.29 11.82
CA ALA A 27 4.41 -4.02 11.54
C ALA A 27 4.34 -4.73 10.19
N VAL A 28 4.16 -3.97 9.12
CA VAL A 28 4.32 -4.51 7.77
C VAL A 28 5.74 -4.22 7.33
N GLU A 29 6.57 -5.27 7.31
CA GLU A 29 7.88 -5.19 6.69
C GLU A 29 7.72 -5.23 5.16
N PHE A 30 8.23 -4.19 4.48
CA PHE A 30 8.26 -4.15 3.02
C PHE A 30 9.37 -5.07 2.49
N ARG A 31 9.09 -6.37 2.46
CA ARG A 31 9.96 -7.38 1.87
C ARG A 31 9.76 -7.46 0.36
N LYS A 32 10.81 -7.77 -0.37
CA LYS A 32 10.70 -7.95 -1.82
C LYS A 32 9.71 -9.08 -2.12
N GLY A 33 8.71 -8.79 -2.97
CA GLY A 33 7.71 -9.79 -3.39
C GLY A 33 6.47 -9.91 -2.50
N VAL A 34 6.35 -9.13 -1.41
CA VAL A 34 5.12 -9.12 -0.56
C VAL A 34 4.17 -7.95 -0.83
N PHE A 35 4.48 -7.09 -1.80
CA PHE A 35 3.69 -5.92 -2.16
C PHE A 35 3.50 -5.80 -3.68
N CYS A 36 2.46 -5.07 -4.08
CA CYS A 36 2.17 -4.77 -5.48
C CYS A 36 3.17 -3.76 -6.02
N TYR A 37 3.82 -4.10 -7.13
CA TYR A 37 4.74 -3.22 -7.84
C TYR A 37 3.97 -2.20 -8.68
N SER A 38 4.61 -1.05 -8.95
CA SER A 38 4.05 -0.07 -9.87
C SER A 38 4.05 -0.59 -11.31
N ALA A 39 3.05 -0.16 -12.08
CA ALA A 39 3.01 -0.45 -13.51
C ALA A 39 4.04 0.41 -14.27
N ALA A 40 4.65 -0.15 -15.31
CA ALA A 40 5.58 0.62 -16.13
C ALA A 40 4.82 1.79 -16.84
N PRO A 41 5.35 3.03 -16.81
CA PRO A 41 4.65 4.20 -17.34
C PRO A 41 4.22 4.07 -18.80
N LYS A 42 5.02 3.37 -19.63
CA LYS A 42 4.71 3.11 -21.04
C LYS A 42 3.37 2.38 -21.23
N HIS A 43 3.03 1.45 -20.34
CA HIS A 43 1.80 0.68 -20.42
C HIS A 43 0.59 1.50 -19.97
N LEU A 44 0.77 2.32 -18.93
CA LEU A 44 -0.26 3.26 -18.49
C LEU A 44 -0.58 4.27 -19.58
N GLN A 45 0.43 4.83 -20.25
CA GLN A 45 0.24 5.77 -21.37
C GLN A 45 -0.44 5.10 -22.56
N TYR A 46 -0.01 3.89 -22.93
CA TYR A 46 -0.63 3.13 -24.01
C TYR A 46 -2.12 2.88 -23.78
N LEU A 47 -2.52 2.60 -22.53
CA LEU A 47 -3.90 2.38 -22.13
C LEU A 47 -4.68 3.68 -21.82
N GLY A 48 -4.05 4.85 -21.92
CA GLY A 48 -4.68 6.12 -21.55
C GLY A 48 -5.03 6.24 -20.06
N LEU A 49 -4.35 5.49 -19.19
CA LEU A 49 -4.58 5.51 -17.74
C LEU A 49 -3.94 6.77 -17.11
N PRO A 50 -4.54 7.30 -16.04
CA PRO A 50 -4.09 8.54 -15.41
C PRO A 50 -2.75 8.37 -14.66
N ASN A 51 -2.06 9.49 -14.45
CA ASN A 51 -0.84 9.61 -13.63
C ASN A 51 0.32 8.65 -13.97
N PRO A 52 0.69 8.47 -15.25
CA PRO A 52 1.81 7.60 -15.63
C PRO A 52 3.13 8.20 -15.16
N ARG A 53 3.79 7.57 -14.18
CA ARG A 53 5.09 8.03 -13.65
C ARG A 53 5.96 6.87 -13.15
N PRO A 54 7.29 6.98 -13.22
CA PRO A 54 8.19 5.97 -12.68
C PRO A 54 8.36 6.16 -11.16
N TRP A 55 7.85 5.21 -10.38
CA TRP A 55 7.97 5.16 -8.91
C TRP A 55 7.94 3.70 -8.45
N HIS A 56 8.37 3.41 -7.22
CA HIS A 56 8.28 2.10 -6.61
C HIS A 56 7.87 2.22 -5.12
N PRO A 57 7.14 1.24 -4.53
CA PRO A 57 6.73 1.32 -3.11
C PRO A 57 7.90 1.44 -2.12
N SER A 58 9.08 0.92 -2.48
CA SER A 58 10.30 1.06 -1.67
C SER A 58 11.05 2.37 -1.87
N ASP A 59 10.64 3.20 -2.84
CA ASP A 59 11.27 4.50 -3.06
C ASP A 59 10.80 5.48 -1.98
N ALA A 60 11.71 6.32 -1.50
CA ALA A 60 11.38 7.37 -0.55
C ALA A 60 10.51 8.49 -1.17
N ASP A 61 10.62 8.70 -2.48
CA ASP A 61 9.82 9.66 -3.23
C ASP A 61 9.04 8.97 -4.36
N TRP A 62 7.71 9.05 -4.27
CA TRP A 62 6.79 8.49 -5.26
C TRP A 62 6.46 9.47 -6.40
N LYS A 63 7.10 10.65 -6.43
CA LYS A 63 6.91 11.70 -7.43
C LYS A 63 5.45 12.12 -7.54
N LEU A 64 4.81 12.27 -6.39
CA LEU A 64 3.44 12.75 -6.31
C LEU A 64 3.40 14.26 -6.61
N PRO A 65 2.27 14.79 -7.14
CA PRO A 65 2.08 16.24 -7.26
C PRO A 65 2.29 16.94 -5.92
N ALA A 66 2.85 18.15 -5.88
CA ALA A 66 3.18 18.82 -4.62
C ALA A 66 1.99 18.98 -3.65
N ASP A 67 0.77 19.04 -4.17
CA ASP A 67 -0.47 19.19 -3.43
C ASP A 67 -1.23 17.86 -3.21
N TRP A 68 -0.60 16.71 -3.45
CA TRP A 68 -1.23 15.38 -3.30
C TRP A 68 -1.93 15.21 -1.95
N LYS A 69 -1.30 15.67 -0.87
CA LYS A 69 -1.83 15.54 0.49
C LYS A 69 -3.11 16.34 0.65
N ARG A 70 -3.16 17.54 0.10
CA ARG A 70 -4.36 18.39 0.11
C ARG A 70 -5.50 17.72 -0.65
N ILE A 71 -5.23 17.24 -1.87
CA ILE A 71 -6.24 16.57 -2.73
C ILE A 71 -6.89 15.39 -1.97
N ILE A 72 -6.07 14.57 -1.30
CA ILE A 72 -6.58 13.44 -0.52
C ILE A 72 -7.41 13.91 0.68
N LEU A 73 -6.92 14.87 1.46
CA LEU A 73 -7.60 15.33 2.67
C LEU A 73 -8.93 16.04 2.37
N GLU A 74 -8.97 16.89 1.34
CA GLU A 74 -10.20 17.53 0.89
C GLU A 74 -11.20 16.49 0.37
N GLY A 75 -10.70 15.53 -0.43
CA GLY A 75 -11.50 14.41 -0.89
C GLY A 75 -12.13 13.64 0.26
N MET A 76 -11.33 13.26 1.26
CA MET A 76 -11.83 12.55 2.45
C MET A 76 -12.88 13.36 3.21
N LYS A 77 -12.65 14.66 3.43
CA LYS A 77 -13.61 15.55 4.09
C LYS A 77 -14.95 15.58 3.36
N GLU A 78 -14.93 15.73 2.04
CA GLU A 78 -16.16 15.71 1.22
C GLU A 78 -16.94 14.40 1.39
N ARG A 79 -16.25 13.24 1.45
CA ARG A 79 -16.92 11.94 1.66
C ARG A 79 -17.46 11.80 3.08
N LEU A 80 -16.76 12.35 4.09
CA LEU A 80 -17.26 12.38 5.46
C LEU A 80 -18.56 13.20 5.54
N ASP A 81 -18.58 14.40 4.96
CA ASP A 81 -19.76 15.27 4.99
C ASP A 81 -20.95 14.61 4.27
N ARG A 82 -20.70 13.90 3.16
CA ARG A 82 -21.74 13.28 2.33
C ARG A 82 -22.25 11.93 2.86
N PHE A 83 -21.38 11.10 3.46
CA PHE A 83 -21.72 9.70 3.78
C PHE A 83 -21.65 9.40 5.27
N ARG A 84 -22.82 9.20 5.89
CA ARG A 84 -22.95 8.83 7.31
C ARG A 84 -22.23 7.52 7.64
N SER A 85 -22.25 6.52 6.74
CA SER A 85 -21.54 5.26 6.95
C SER A 85 -20.04 5.46 7.15
N PHE A 86 -19.44 6.35 6.36
CA PHE A 86 -18.02 6.63 6.46
C PHE A 86 -17.69 7.42 7.74
N ARG A 87 -18.52 8.39 8.12
CA ARG A 87 -18.38 9.09 9.42
C ARG A 87 -18.41 8.13 10.59
N LEU A 88 -19.44 7.27 10.65
CA LEU A 88 -19.58 6.29 11.74
C LEU A 88 -18.39 5.33 11.81
N PHE A 89 -17.83 4.93 10.65
CA PHE A 89 -16.64 4.08 10.61
C PHE A 89 -15.41 4.77 11.21
N MET A 90 -15.28 6.09 11.02
CA MET A 90 -14.13 6.86 11.51
C MET A 90 -14.28 7.35 12.96
N ASP A 91 -15.50 7.39 13.50
CA ASP A 91 -15.82 7.81 14.88
C ASP A 91 -15.63 6.68 15.93
N ILE A 92 -15.32 5.44 15.53
CA ILE A 92 -15.13 4.25 16.40
C ILE A 92 -13.64 3.98 16.64
#